data_AF-A0A8J6IN59-F1
#
_entry.id   AF-A0A8J6IN59-F1
#
_cell.length_a   1.000
_cell.length_b   1.000
_cell.length_c   1.000
_cell.angle_alpha   90.00
_cell.angle_beta   90.00
_cell.angle_gamma   90.00
#
_symmetry.space_group_name_H-M   'P 1'
#
loop_
_entity.id
_entity.type
_entity.pdbx_description
1 polymer ?
#
loop_
_entity_poly.entity_id
_entity_poly.type
_entity_poly.pdbx_seq_one_letter_code
_entity_poly.pdbx_strand_id
1 'polypeptide(L)'
;MLQDLTVQVTPEMVQNARGNEEKALVGHLGTHFDVMDKQFPLAYTRRRAVVFDVRQVAGRDIDCGDIDLEQVQNEMFVAFYTGFIEREGYGSKTYFSQHPQLSHALIDALLDRGVSLIGVDFAGVRRGREHTPKDQYCADRGVFIIENLCHLGPVAAAGPSFTAHTYPVNYTGMTGLPCRVVAEF
;
A
#
# COMPACT_ATOMS: atom_id res chain seq x y z
N MET A 1 0.33 0.11 -21.94
CA MET A 1 -0.61 1.17 -21.49
C MET A 1 -0.24 1.60 -20.08
N LEU A 2 -0.42 2.88 -19.69
CA LEU A 2 -0.11 3.34 -18.32
C LEU A 2 -1.39 3.64 -17.53
N GLN A 3 -1.42 3.24 -16.26
CA GLN A 3 -2.47 3.57 -15.30
C GLN A 3 -1.85 4.18 -14.05
N ASP A 4 -2.32 5.36 -13.66
CA ASP A 4 -1.89 6.04 -12.44
C ASP A 4 -2.58 5.43 -11.22
N LEU A 5 -1.79 4.99 -10.24
CA LEU A 5 -2.25 4.39 -8.99
C LEU A 5 -2.09 5.34 -7.79
N THR A 6 -1.72 6.58 -8.06
CA THR A 6 -1.44 7.61 -7.04
C THR A 6 -2.71 8.42 -6.77
N VAL A 7 -3.14 8.50 -5.51
CA VAL A 7 -4.27 9.33 -5.14
C VAL A 7 -3.96 10.81 -5.39
N GLN A 8 -4.88 11.49 -6.06
CA GLN A 8 -4.81 12.94 -6.21
C GLN A 8 -5.13 13.61 -4.87
N VAL A 9 -4.18 14.34 -4.30
CA VAL A 9 -4.36 15.04 -3.02
C VAL A 9 -4.77 16.49 -3.29
N THR A 10 -5.95 16.89 -2.82
CA THR A 10 -6.42 18.28 -2.88
C THR A 10 -6.10 19.05 -1.59
N PRO A 11 -6.09 20.40 -1.58
CA PRO A 11 -5.89 21.18 -0.37
C PRO A 11 -6.88 20.84 0.77
N GLU A 12 -8.13 20.54 0.42
CA GLU A 12 -9.15 20.10 1.37
C GLU A 12 -8.80 18.74 1.98
N MET A 13 -8.34 17.77 1.17
CA MET A 13 -7.87 16.47 1.67
C MET A 13 -6.67 16.62 2.60
N VAL A 14 -5.75 17.56 2.34
CA VAL A 14 -4.63 17.83 3.26
C VAL A 14 -5.13 18.31 4.62
N GLN A 15 -6.09 19.24 4.63
CA GLN A 15 -6.67 19.74 5.88
C GLN A 15 -7.38 18.63 6.65
N ASN A 16 -8.20 17.83 5.96
CA ASN A 16 -8.94 16.72 6.54
C ASN A 16 -7.99 15.63 7.08
N ALA A 17 -6.96 15.24 6.32
CA ALA A 17 -5.97 14.25 6.74
C ALA A 17 -5.21 14.72 8.00
N ARG A 18 -4.77 15.98 8.05
CA ARG A 18 -4.10 16.55 9.24
C ARG A 18 -4.99 16.56 10.49
N GLY A 19 -6.29 16.73 10.32
CA GLY A 19 -7.25 16.68 11.42
C GLY A 19 -7.55 15.27 11.93
N ASN A 20 -7.28 14.24 11.12
CA ASN A 20 -7.66 12.85 11.39
C ASN A 20 -6.48 11.90 11.62
N GLU A 21 -5.26 12.25 11.18
CA GLU A 21 -4.06 11.41 11.25
C GLU A 21 -2.81 12.26 11.56
N GLU A 22 -2.19 12.06 12.73
CA GLU A 22 -1.02 12.86 13.16
C GLU A 22 0.20 12.68 12.24
N LYS A 23 0.35 11.50 11.61
CA LYS A 23 1.46 11.19 10.69
C LYS A 23 1.35 11.87 9.32
N ALA A 24 0.20 12.45 8.97
CA ALA A 24 -0.04 13.08 7.66
C ALA A 24 0.78 14.36 7.41
N LEU A 25 1.69 14.74 8.32
CA LEU A 25 2.28 16.07 8.34
C LEU A 25 3.43 16.29 7.36
N VAL A 26 4.26 15.30 6.98
CA VAL A 26 5.37 15.55 6.02
C VAL A 26 5.85 14.35 5.19
N GLY A 27 5.45 13.11 5.51
CA GLY A 27 5.90 11.90 4.81
C GLY A 27 4.80 10.95 4.34
N HIS A 28 3.72 10.84 5.13
CA HIS A 28 2.65 9.85 4.93
C HIS A 28 1.38 10.46 4.27
N LEU A 29 1.54 11.59 3.56
CA LEU A 29 0.43 12.26 2.89
C LEU A 29 0.18 11.66 1.51
N GLY A 30 -1.09 11.34 1.21
CA GLY A 30 -1.49 10.69 -0.03
C GLY A 30 -0.89 9.29 -0.19
N THR A 31 -0.70 8.86 -1.43
CA THR A 31 0.05 7.65 -1.73
C THR A 31 1.49 7.85 -1.35
N HIS A 32 2.02 6.97 -0.51
CA HIS A 32 3.36 7.09 0.01
C HIS A 32 3.98 5.71 0.22
N PHE A 33 5.29 5.70 0.38
CA PHE A 33 6.13 4.54 0.65
C PHE A 33 6.62 4.62 2.08
N ASP A 34 6.32 3.62 2.90
CA ASP A 34 6.77 3.55 4.30
C ASP A 34 8.20 3.05 4.37
N VAL A 35 9.15 4.01 4.27
CA VAL A 35 10.60 3.73 4.30
C VAL A 35 11.11 3.39 5.69
N MET A 36 10.38 3.80 6.73
CA MET A 36 10.73 3.59 8.13
C MET A 36 12.12 4.15 8.45
N ASP A 37 13.00 3.36 9.07
CA ASP A 37 14.40 3.73 9.35
C ASP A 37 15.37 3.31 8.22
N LYS A 38 14.86 2.94 7.04
CA LYS A 38 15.65 2.46 5.90
C LYS A 38 15.84 3.55 4.84
N GLN A 39 16.21 3.12 3.64
CA GLN A 39 16.26 3.95 2.43
C GLN A 39 15.55 3.21 1.30
N PHE A 40 14.97 3.96 0.36
CA PHE A 40 14.34 3.37 -0.82
C PHE A 40 15.39 2.65 -1.69
N PRO A 41 15.27 1.33 -1.93
CA PRO A 41 16.17 0.64 -2.83
C PRO A 41 15.82 0.98 -4.29
N LEU A 42 16.74 1.57 -5.06
CA LEU A 42 16.48 1.94 -6.47
C LEU A 42 16.10 0.73 -7.35
N ALA A 43 16.52 -0.49 -6.99
CA ALA A 43 16.09 -1.71 -7.66
C ALA A 43 14.56 -1.93 -7.56
N TYR A 44 13.88 -1.29 -6.61
CA TYR A 44 12.45 -1.43 -6.37
C TYR A 44 11.63 -0.43 -7.21
N THR A 45 12.29 0.46 -7.95
CA THR A 45 11.63 1.38 -8.89
C THR A 45 10.79 0.65 -9.92
N ARG A 46 11.19 -0.56 -10.32
CA ARG A 46 10.46 -1.37 -11.27
C ARG A 46 10.31 -2.81 -10.77
N ARG A 47 9.08 -3.22 -10.44
CA ARG A 47 8.78 -4.59 -10.01
C ARG A 47 7.68 -5.21 -10.86
N ARG A 48 7.78 -6.51 -11.10
CA ARG A 48 6.63 -7.29 -11.57
C ARG A 48 5.59 -7.26 -10.45
N ALA A 49 4.33 -7.05 -10.81
CA ALA A 49 3.27 -6.81 -9.85
C ALA A 49 2.03 -7.67 -10.11
N VAL A 50 1.28 -7.92 -9.04
CA VAL A 50 -0.06 -8.54 -9.05
C VAL A 50 -0.99 -7.73 -8.14
N VAL A 51 -2.26 -7.63 -8.50
CA VAL A 51 -3.31 -7.06 -7.65
C VAL A 51 -4.34 -8.15 -7.38
N PHE A 52 -4.60 -8.41 -6.09
CA PHE A 52 -5.69 -9.30 -5.68
C PHE A 52 -6.95 -8.49 -5.40
N ASP A 53 -8.04 -8.81 -6.09
CA ASP A 53 -9.37 -8.29 -5.77
C ASP A 53 -9.93 -9.01 -4.55
N VAL A 54 -10.01 -8.28 -3.44
CA VAL A 54 -10.45 -8.77 -2.13
C VAL A 54 -11.65 -7.97 -1.62
N ARG A 55 -12.39 -7.31 -2.51
CA ARG A 55 -13.58 -6.49 -2.15
C ARG A 55 -14.66 -7.26 -1.39
N GLN A 56 -14.73 -8.57 -1.58
CA GLN A 56 -15.65 -9.47 -0.87
C GLN A 56 -15.31 -9.65 0.62
N VAL A 57 -14.09 -9.31 1.04
CA VAL A 57 -13.64 -9.50 2.42
C VAL A 57 -14.10 -8.32 3.28
N ALA A 58 -14.97 -8.60 4.25
CA ALA A 58 -15.51 -7.59 5.16
C ALA A 58 -15.65 -8.14 6.59
N GLY A 59 -15.49 -7.27 7.59
CA GLY A 59 -15.68 -7.61 9.00
C GLY A 59 -14.60 -8.50 9.63
N ARG A 60 -13.56 -8.85 8.88
CA ARG A 60 -12.37 -9.60 9.35
C ARG A 60 -11.12 -9.13 8.62
N ASP A 61 -9.96 -9.57 9.09
CA ASP A 61 -8.69 -9.38 8.38
C ASP A 61 -8.69 -10.18 7.06
N ILE A 62 -8.00 -9.65 6.04
CA ILE A 62 -7.70 -10.35 4.79
C ILE A 62 -6.63 -11.40 5.09
N ASP A 63 -6.90 -12.66 4.72
CA ASP A 63 -6.06 -13.81 5.07
C ASP A 63 -5.47 -14.49 3.83
N CYS A 64 -4.64 -15.52 4.06
CA CYS A 64 -4.01 -16.28 2.98
C CYS A 64 -5.02 -17.00 2.08
N GLY A 65 -6.22 -17.32 2.56
CA GLY A 65 -7.27 -17.99 1.80
C GLY A 65 -8.03 -17.05 0.86
N ASP A 66 -7.87 -15.73 1.02
CA ASP A 66 -8.50 -14.73 0.17
C ASP A 66 -7.72 -14.46 -1.13
N ILE A 67 -6.49 -14.96 -1.24
CA ILE A 67 -5.62 -14.75 -2.39
C ILE A 67 -5.01 -16.06 -2.89
N ASP A 68 -4.63 -16.08 -4.16
CA ASP A 68 -3.86 -17.17 -4.74
C ASP A 68 -2.35 -16.91 -4.53
N LEU A 69 -1.81 -17.45 -3.43
CA LEU A 69 -0.39 -17.34 -3.09
C LEU A 69 0.54 -18.00 -4.12
N GLU A 70 0.05 -18.86 -5.02
CA GLU A 70 0.87 -19.45 -6.08
C GLU A 70 1.30 -18.39 -7.11
N GLN A 71 0.52 -17.33 -7.28
CA GLN A 71 0.85 -16.20 -8.16
C GLN A 71 1.92 -15.28 -7.57
N VAL A 72 2.24 -15.41 -6.27
CA VAL A 72 3.21 -14.57 -5.58
C VAL A 72 4.62 -15.16 -5.71
N GLN A 73 5.50 -14.40 -6.37
CA GLN A 73 6.90 -14.76 -6.58
C GLN A 73 7.84 -13.77 -5.87
N ASN A 74 9.09 -14.20 -5.72
CA ASN A 74 10.17 -13.39 -5.16
C ASN A 74 10.26 -12.02 -5.86
N GLU A 75 10.56 -10.99 -5.09
CA GLU A 75 10.71 -9.60 -5.48
C GLU A 75 9.48 -8.88 -6.04
N MET A 76 8.31 -9.52 -6.10
CA MET A 76 7.11 -8.88 -6.66
C MET A 76 6.60 -7.69 -5.84
N PHE A 77 5.82 -6.83 -6.49
CA PHE A 77 4.87 -5.94 -5.83
C PHE A 77 3.54 -6.67 -5.73
N VAL A 78 3.07 -6.94 -4.52
CA VAL A 78 1.73 -7.50 -4.29
C VAL A 78 0.79 -6.43 -3.76
N ALA A 79 -0.31 -6.14 -4.47
CA ALA A 79 -1.29 -5.16 -4.05
C ALA A 79 -2.65 -5.78 -3.73
N PHE A 80 -3.41 -5.13 -2.85
CA PHE A 80 -4.74 -5.57 -2.42
C PHE A 80 -5.78 -4.52 -2.79
N TYR A 81 -6.72 -4.88 -3.65
CA TYR A 81 -7.84 -4.02 -4.01
C TYR A 81 -9.05 -4.33 -3.13
N THR A 82 -9.36 -3.42 -2.21
CA THR A 82 -10.52 -3.53 -1.32
C THR A 82 -11.67 -2.60 -1.73
N GLY A 83 -11.41 -1.66 -2.63
CA GLY A 83 -12.32 -0.57 -3.01
C GLY A 83 -12.52 0.46 -1.90
N PHE A 84 -11.72 0.44 -0.84
CA PHE A 84 -11.97 1.26 0.35
C PHE A 84 -11.76 2.75 0.08
N ILE A 85 -10.69 3.13 -0.65
CA ILE A 85 -10.46 4.53 -1.08
C ILE A 85 -11.58 5.08 -1.98
N GLU A 86 -12.21 4.22 -2.78
CA GLU A 86 -13.30 4.61 -3.68
C GLU A 86 -14.60 4.85 -2.90
N ARG A 87 -14.86 4.04 -1.87
CA ARG A 87 -16.09 4.14 -1.04
C ARG A 87 -16.03 5.28 -0.03
N GLU A 88 -14.92 5.39 0.71
CA GLU A 88 -14.81 6.33 1.84
C GLU A 88 -14.19 7.67 1.47
N GLY A 89 -13.37 7.70 0.42
CA GLY A 89 -12.56 8.85 0.05
C GLY A 89 -11.37 9.09 0.98
N TYR A 90 -10.20 9.35 0.40
CA TYR A 90 -9.00 9.71 1.17
C TYR A 90 -9.22 11.00 1.98
N GLY A 91 -8.79 11.01 3.24
CA GLY A 91 -8.87 12.17 4.13
C GLY A 91 -9.96 12.11 5.20
N SER A 92 -10.95 11.22 5.06
CA SER A 92 -12.07 11.13 6.01
C SER A 92 -11.68 10.41 7.31
N LYS A 93 -12.41 10.69 8.40
CA LYS A 93 -12.19 10.00 9.70
C LYS A 93 -12.40 8.49 9.58
N THR A 94 -13.44 8.06 8.86
CA THR A 94 -13.71 6.64 8.62
C THR A 94 -12.55 5.99 7.86
N TYR A 95 -11.99 6.69 6.88
CA TYR A 95 -10.86 6.20 6.10
C TYR A 95 -9.65 5.84 6.98
N PHE A 96 -9.28 6.70 7.93
CA PHE A 96 -8.13 6.44 8.81
C PHE A 96 -8.42 5.51 10.00
N SER A 97 -9.68 5.43 10.46
CA SER A 97 -10.00 4.66 11.68
C SER A 97 -10.61 3.28 11.43
N GLN A 98 -11.22 3.05 10.27
CA GLN A 98 -12.01 1.85 9.99
C GLN A 98 -11.54 1.08 8.74
N HIS A 99 -10.34 1.37 8.24
CA HIS A 99 -9.82 0.67 7.07
C HIS A 99 -9.65 -0.85 7.29
N PRO A 100 -9.68 -1.64 6.19
CA PRO A 100 -9.31 -3.05 6.21
C PRO A 100 -7.90 -3.30 6.77
N GLN A 101 -7.60 -4.56 7.08
CA GLN A 101 -6.28 -4.98 7.54
C GLN A 101 -5.89 -6.30 6.88
N LEU A 102 -4.59 -6.52 6.72
CA LEU A 102 -4.05 -7.83 6.42
C LEU A 102 -3.83 -8.59 7.74
N SER A 103 -4.13 -9.87 7.76
CA SER A 103 -3.80 -10.75 8.88
C SER A 103 -2.29 -10.87 9.04
N HIS A 104 -1.81 -11.12 10.27
CA HIS A 104 -0.38 -11.37 10.49
C HIS A 104 0.15 -12.53 9.65
N ALA A 105 -0.63 -13.62 9.55
CA ALA A 105 -0.27 -14.79 8.76
C ALA A 105 -0.09 -14.46 7.27
N LEU A 106 -0.96 -13.61 6.71
CA LEU A 106 -0.81 -13.17 5.32
C LEU A 106 0.44 -12.31 5.14
N ILE A 107 0.70 -11.37 6.05
CA ILE A 107 1.92 -10.55 5.99
C ILE A 107 3.16 -11.45 6.06
N ASP A 108 3.21 -12.38 7.01
CA ASP A 108 4.34 -13.30 7.16
C ASP A 108 4.52 -14.20 5.92
N ALA A 109 3.43 -14.70 5.33
CA ALA A 109 3.49 -15.48 4.10
C ALA A 109 4.05 -14.69 2.89
N LEU A 110 3.73 -13.40 2.79
CA LEU A 110 4.30 -12.52 1.74
C LEU A 110 5.79 -12.27 1.98
N LEU A 111 6.20 -12.06 3.24
CA LEU A 111 7.61 -11.89 3.62
C LEU A 111 8.42 -13.16 3.33
N ASP A 112 7.90 -14.34 3.66
CA ASP A 112 8.54 -15.63 3.39
C ASP A 112 8.70 -15.89 1.88
N ARG A 113 7.83 -15.31 1.05
CA ARG A 113 7.94 -15.34 -0.42
C ARG A 113 8.95 -14.34 -0.98
N GLY A 114 9.49 -13.44 -0.15
CA GLY A 114 10.50 -12.46 -0.55
C GLY A 114 9.95 -11.36 -1.46
N VAL A 115 8.67 -10.99 -1.34
CA VAL A 115 8.11 -9.88 -2.12
C VAL A 115 8.84 -8.56 -1.79
N SER A 116 8.91 -7.62 -2.73
CA SER A 116 9.57 -6.33 -2.48
C SER A 116 8.63 -5.31 -1.83
N LEU A 117 7.37 -5.29 -2.28
CA LEU A 117 6.41 -4.25 -1.97
C LEU A 117 5.04 -4.86 -1.66
N ILE A 118 4.38 -4.33 -0.64
CA ILE A 118 2.98 -4.63 -0.32
C ILE A 118 2.18 -3.33 -0.49
N GLY A 119 1.24 -3.31 -1.43
CA GLY A 119 0.41 -2.13 -1.69
C GLY A 119 -1.02 -2.29 -1.23
N VAL A 120 -1.61 -1.24 -0.69
CA VAL A 120 -3.00 -1.22 -0.23
C VAL A 120 -3.72 0.05 -0.69
N ASP A 121 -5.01 -0.05 -1.00
CA ASP A 121 -5.87 1.09 -1.30
C ASP A 121 -6.51 1.69 -0.03
N PHE A 122 -5.79 1.63 1.09
CA PHE A 122 -6.21 2.12 2.40
C PHE A 122 -5.01 2.55 3.26
N ALA A 123 -5.28 3.11 4.44
CA ALA A 123 -4.30 3.81 5.29
C ALA A 123 -3.40 2.90 6.16
N GLY A 124 -3.15 1.67 5.71
CA GLY A 124 -2.12 0.80 6.28
C GLY A 124 -2.51 -0.64 6.52
N VAL A 125 -1.51 -1.53 6.52
CA VAL A 125 -1.72 -2.98 6.58
C VAL A 125 -2.26 -3.46 7.93
N ARG A 126 -2.03 -2.70 9.01
CA ARG A 126 -2.55 -2.89 10.37
C ARG A 126 -3.00 -1.55 10.94
N ARG A 127 -3.87 -1.56 11.96
CA ARG A 127 -4.41 -0.35 12.60
C ARG A 127 -3.80 -0.04 13.95
N GLY A 128 -3.98 1.21 14.37
CA GLY A 128 -3.75 1.67 15.73
C GLY A 128 -2.31 1.36 16.20
N ARG A 129 -2.19 0.72 17.36
CA ARG A 129 -0.88 0.43 17.97
C ARG A 129 -0.05 -0.60 17.20
N GLU A 130 -0.67 -1.36 16.30
CA GLU A 130 0.02 -2.38 15.50
C GLU A 130 0.56 -1.84 14.18
N HIS A 131 0.08 -0.68 13.72
CA HIS A 131 0.44 -0.08 12.44
C HIS A 131 1.97 0.12 12.33
N THR A 132 2.54 1.11 13.03
CA THR A 132 3.98 1.45 12.91
C THR A 132 4.91 0.26 13.18
N PRO A 133 4.69 -0.57 14.22
CA PRO A 133 5.56 -1.72 14.46
C PRO A 133 5.50 -2.77 13.35
N LYS A 134 4.35 -2.92 12.66
CA LYS A 134 4.22 -3.89 11.58
C LYS A 134 4.92 -3.41 10.31
N ASP A 135 4.86 -2.13 9.96
CA ASP A 135 5.61 -1.62 8.81
C ASP A 135 7.12 -1.73 9.04
N GLN A 136 7.58 -1.40 10.25
CA GLN A 136 8.99 -1.58 10.63
C GLN A 136 9.41 -3.05 10.53
N TYR A 137 8.56 -3.96 11.00
CA TYR A 137 8.81 -5.41 10.91
C TYR A 137 8.99 -5.90 9.47
N CYS A 138 8.23 -5.33 8.51
CA CYS A 138 8.39 -5.58 7.09
C CYS A 138 9.69 -4.94 6.56
N ALA A 139 9.94 -3.67 6.89
CA ALA A 139 11.11 -2.91 6.43
C ALA A 139 12.43 -3.55 6.89
N ASP A 140 12.48 -4.10 8.11
CA ASP A 140 13.61 -4.87 8.65
C ASP A 140 13.94 -6.14 7.84
N ARG A 141 12.98 -6.62 7.04
CA ARG A 141 13.11 -7.76 6.11
C ARG A 141 13.26 -7.32 4.65
N GLY A 142 13.42 -6.03 4.39
CA GLY A 142 13.57 -5.48 3.04
C GLY A 142 12.28 -5.44 2.23
N VAL A 143 11.12 -5.51 2.89
CA VAL A 143 9.79 -5.41 2.27
C VAL A 143 9.09 -4.16 2.75
N PHE A 144 8.54 -3.36 1.84
CA PHE A 144 8.00 -2.04 2.19
C PHE A 144 6.53 -1.91 1.84
N ILE A 145 5.83 -1.08 2.61
CA ILE A 145 4.41 -0.81 2.41
C ILE A 145 4.23 0.41 1.52
N ILE A 146 3.23 0.33 0.63
CA ILE A 146 2.75 1.48 -0.13
C ILE A 146 1.26 1.63 0.16
N GLU A 147 0.91 2.74 0.80
CA GLU A 147 -0.45 2.98 1.24
C GLU A 147 -1.21 3.91 0.30
N ASN A 148 -2.54 3.96 0.49
CA ASN A 148 -3.43 4.90 -0.18
C ASN A 148 -3.34 4.85 -1.71
N LEU A 149 -3.13 3.66 -2.29
CA LEU A 149 -3.24 3.46 -3.73
C LEU A 149 -4.67 3.71 -4.20
N CYS A 150 -4.84 4.08 -5.46
CA CYS A 150 -6.15 4.21 -6.10
C CYS A 150 -6.19 3.49 -7.46
N HIS A 151 -7.38 3.43 -8.06
CA HIS A 151 -7.61 2.86 -9.40
C HIS A 151 -7.11 1.40 -9.55
N LEU A 152 -7.14 0.60 -8.49
CA LEU A 152 -6.72 -0.80 -8.55
C LEU A 152 -7.75 -1.70 -9.27
N GLY A 153 -9.03 -1.28 -9.36
CA GLY A 153 -10.07 -2.04 -10.06
C GLY A 153 -9.76 -2.30 -11.54
N PRO A 154 -9.45 -1.28 -12.36
CA PRO A 154 -9.01 -1.48 -13.74
C PRO A 154 -7.77 -2.37 -13.87
N VAL A 155 -6.83 -2.30 -12.92
CA VAL A 155 -5.61 -3.12 -12.91
C VAL A 155 -5.94 -4.58 -12.65
N ALA A 156 -6.77 -4.85 -11.64
CA ALA A 156 -7.24 -6.20 -11.31
C ALA A 156 -7.99 -6.85 -12.48
N ALA A 157 -8.74 -6.07 -13.27
CA ALA A 157 -9.48 -6.55 -14.43
C ALA A 157 -8.61 -6.81 -15.67
N ALA A 158 -7.43 -6.20 -15.78
CA ALA A 158 -6.60 -6.24 -16.98
C ALA A 158 -5.75 -7.52 -17.14
N GLY A 159 -5.55 -8.29 -16.07
CA GLY A 159 -4.81 -9.56 -16.13
C GLY A 159 -3.97 -9.85 -14.89
N PRO A 160 -3.31 -11.02 -14.83
CA PRO A 160 -2.67 -11.51 -13.60
C PRO A 160 -1.37 -10.80 -13.23
N SER A 161 -0.75 -10.05 -14.15
CA SER A 161 0.45 -9.30 -13.80
C SER A 161 0.69 -8.08 -14.69
N PHE A 162 1.32 -7.07 -14.11
CA PHE A 162 1.74 -5.83 -14.76
C PHE A 162 3.14 -5.44 -14.25
N THR A 163 3.72 -4.39 -14.82
CA THR A 163 4.94 -3.76 -14.29
C THR A 163 4.53 -2.57 -13.43
N ALA A 164 4.85 -2.60 -12.13
CA ALA A 164 4.69 -1.45 -11.26
C ALA A 164 5.95 -0.59 -11.29
N HIS A 165 5.75 0.72 -11.43
CA HIS A 165 6.78 1.73 -11.31
C HIS A 165 6.54 2.58 -10.06
N THR A 166 7.52 2.64 -9.16
CA THR A 166 7.42 3.28 -7.85
C THR A 166 8.51 4.35 -7.71
N TYR A 167 8.10 5.60 -7.49
CA TYR A 167 9.00 6.75 -7.38
C TYR A 167 8.71 7.56 -6.10
N PRO A 168 9.26 7.15 -4.95
CA PRO A 168 9.19 7.94 -3.72
C PRO A 168 10.08 9.18 -3.83
N VAL A 169 9.66 10.27 -3.19
CA VAL A 169 10.52 11.46 -3.07
C VAL A 169 11.75 11.12 -2.20
N ASN A 170 12.92 11.61 -2.59
CA ASN A 170 14.19 11.34 -1.91
C ASN A 170 14.40 12.24 -0.67
N TYR A 171 13.51 12.14 0.32
CA TYR A 171 13.66 12.82 1.61
C TYR A 171 14.46 11.99 2.61
N THR A 172 15.17 12.67 3.50
CA THR A 172 15.92 12.07 4.61
C THR A 172 15.26 12.41 5.94
N GLY A 173 15.34 11.51 6.93
CA GLY A 173 14.81 11.76 8.27
C GLY A 173 13.28 11.66 8.38
N MET A 174 12.63 10.98 7.43
CA MET A 174 11.20 10.70 7.45
C MET A 174 10.97 9.19 7.38
N THR A 175 9.89 8.72 8.01
CA THR A 175 9.48 7.31 8.00
C THR A 175 8.54 6.95 6.84
N GLY A 176 7.97 7.96 6.18
CA GLY A 176 7.14 7.82 4.99
C GLY A 176 7.61 8.79 3.93
N LEU A 177 7.49 8.40 2.67
CA LEU A 177 7.92 9.18 1.51
C LEU A 177 6.75 9.29 0.53
N PRO A 178 6.22 10.49 0.24
CA PRO A 178 5.20 10.65 -0.79
C PRO A 178 5.71 10.04 -2.10
N CYS A 179 4.83 9.32 -2.80
CA CYS A 179 5.26 8.43 -3.86
C CYS A 179 4.33 8.48 -5.07
N ARG A 180 4.91 8.51 -6.27
CA ARG A 180 4.20 8.28 -7.52
C ARG A 180 4.27 6.79 -7.86
N VAL A 181 3.12 6.16 -8.06
CA VAL A 181 3.00 4.75 -8.45
C VAL A 181 2.21 4.63 -9.75
N VAL A 182 2.75 3.90 -10.72
CA VAL A 182 2.16 3.73 -12.05
C VAL A 182 2.21 2.26 -12.45
N ALA A 183 1.09 1.72 -12.95
CA ALA A 183 1.05 0.41 -13.59
C ALA A 183 1.29 0.53 -15.11
N GLU A 184 2.11 -0.38 -15.64
CA GLU A 184 2.37 -0.56 -17.08
C GLU A 184 1.96 -1.98 -17.52
N PHE A 185 1.11 -2.06 -18.55
CA PHE A 185 0.62 -3.28 -19.19
C PHE A 185 1.20 -3.45 -20.59
#